data_AF-A0A7C2D306-F1
#
_entry.id   AF-A0A7C2D306-F1
#
_cell.length_a   1.000
_cell.length_b   1.000
_cell.length_c   1.000
_cell.angle_alpha   90.00
_cell.angle_beta   90.00
_cell.angle_gamma   90.00
#
_symmetry.space_group_name_H-M   'P 1'
#
loop_
_entity.id
_entity.type
_entity.pdbx_description
1 polymer ?
#
loop_
_entity_poly.entity_id
_entity_poly.type
_entity_poly.pdbx_seq_one_letter_code
_entity_poly.pdbx_strand_id
1 'polypeptide(L)'
;MGQLSVDLTSQGRTLRRNLKKEERMGVPFPRYFTARLEAGKTPYDEIRWELRTATIANDKGAVIFEQKDVEVPADWSQTATNIVASKYFHGRLGTPERETSVKQLVRRVVDTITEWGIEGRYFRSLEDAANFRNELAHLMLTQKASFNSPVWFNVGVKDEHRGYGWYYDEATDTVKKLDRSVHRPQCSACFINSVEDSLESILELAKTEGMLFKYGSGTGTNLSTLREENCPLQGGGRASGPLSFMKGFDAFAGVIKSGGKTRRAAKMVILNVDHPDIEQFIWCKAKEERKAHVLIEAGYDPSLDGEAYSSIFFQNANNSVRATDEFMQAVVNDG
;
A
#
# COMPACT_ATOMS: atom_id res chain seq x y z
N MET A 1 7.66 -28.59 -39.37
CA MET A 1 9.05 -28.37 -38.91
C MET A 1 9.33 -26.89 -38.94
N GLY A 2 9.64 -26.31 -37.78
CA GLY A 2 9.83 -24.88 -37.59
C GLY A 2 9.78 -24.56 -36.10
N GLN A 3 10.69 -25.19 -35.33
CA GLN A 3 10.89 -24.86 -33.92
C GLN A 3 11.49 -23.46 -33.84
N LEU A 4 10.72 -22.49 -33.35
CA LEU A 4 11.26 -21.24 -32.84
C LEU A 4 12.01 -21.58 -31.55
N SER A 5 13.29 -21.92 -31.68
CA SER A 5 14.20 -21.97 -30.54
C SER A 5 14.40 -20.54 -30.04
N VAL A 6 13.82 -20.21 -28.89
CA VAL A 6 14.19 -19.00 -28.16
C VAL A 6 15.63 -19.19 -27.72
N ASP A 7 16.52 -18.41 -28.31
CA ASP A 7 17.92 -18.37 -27.91
C ASP A 7 18.01 -17.78 -26.49
N LEU A 8 18.16 -18.67 -25.51
CA LEU A 8 18.29 -18.33 -24.08
C LEU A 8 19.67 -17.72 -23.75
N THR A 9 20.53 -17.47 -24.74
CA THR A 9 21.81 -16.77 -24.54
C THR A 9 21.65 -15.25 -24.52
N SER A 10 20.60 -14.72 -23.87
CA SER A 10 20.71 -13.36 -23.35
C SER A 10 21.81 -13.39 -22.31
N GLN A 11 23.03 -13.03 -22.71
CA GLN A 11 24.17 -12.85 -21.83
C GLN A 11 23.66 -12.12 -20.60
N GLY A 12 23.63 -12.81 -19.46
CA GLY A 12 23.29 -12.22 -18.18
C GLY A 12 24.26 -11.07 -17.98
N ARG A 13 23.81 -9.86 -18.33
CA ARG A 13 24.53 -8.62 -18.07
C ARG A 13 24.85 -8.72 -16.60
N THR A 14 26.13 -8.91 -16.26
CA THR A 14 26.57 -9.03 -14.87
C THR A 14 25.89 -7.90 -14.14
N LEU A 15 24.91 -8.22 -13.27
CA LEU A 15 24.15 -7.21 -12.57
C LEU A 15 25.20 -6.35 -11.89
N ARG A 16 25.35 -5.09 -12.34
CA ARG A 16 26.36 -4.19 -11.78
C ARG A 16 26.13 -4.21 -10.29
N ARG A 17 27.09 -4.76 -9.53
CA ARG A 17 27.01 -4.78 -8.09
C ARG A 17 26.82 -3.33 -7.65
N ASN A 18 25.79 -3.08 -6.84
CA ASN A 18 25.56 -1.74 -6.31
C ASN A 18 26.84 -1.32 -5.57
N LEU A 19 27.36 -0.14 -5.90
CA LEU A 19 28.51 0.44 -5.21
C LEU A 19 28.17 0.59 -3.73
N LYS A 20 29.15 0.32 -2.85
CA LYS A 20 28.98 0.62 -1.43
C LYS A 20 28.77 2.12 -1.27
N LYS A 21 28.04 2.51 -0.23
CA LYS A 21 27.69 3.91 0.04
C LYS A 21 28.93 4.83 0.00
N GLU A 22 30.06 4.38 0.53
CA GLU A 22 31.31 5.14 0.62
C GLU A 22 31.98 5.35 -0.75
N GLU A 23 31.71 4.46 -1.70
CA GLU A 23 32.25 4.45 -3.07
C GLU A 23 31.39 5.30 -4.03
N ARG A 24 30.20 5.75 -3.60
CA ARG A 24 29.29 6.55 -4.42
C ARG A 24 29.85 7.96 -4.60
N MET A 25 30.09 8.34 -5.84
CA MET A 25 30.48 9.69 -6.25
C MET A 25 29.28 10.61 -6.54
N GLY A 26 28.06 10.07 -6.45
CA GLY A 26 26.82 10.75 -6.77
C GLY A 26 26.63 11.05 -8.25
N VAL A 27 25.41 11.42 -8.63
CA VAL A 27 25.05 11.86 -9.98
C VAL A 27 24.78 13.36 -10.00
N PRO A 28 25.14 14.06 -11.11
CA PRO A 28 24.70 15.43 -11.31
C PRO A 28 23.19 15.44 -11.57
N PHE A 29 22.50 16.48 -11.10
CA PHE A 29 21.06 16.64 -11.22
C PHE A 29 20.74 18.07 -11.69
N PRO A 30 20.74 18.32 -13.01
CA PRO A 30 20.41 19.64 -13.53
C PRO A 30 18.92 19.96 -13.37
N ARG A 31 18.59 21.25 -13.30
CA ARG A 31 17.19 21.70 -13.31
C ARG A 31 16.58 21.55 -14.69
N TYR A 32 15.30 21.21 -14.74
CA TYR A 32 14.49 21.15 -15.94
C TYR A 32 13.23 22.01 -15.79
N PHE A 33 12.27 21.61 -14.96
CA PHE A 33 11.03 22.38 -14.74
C PHE A 33 11.29 23.68 -13.99
N THR A 34 12.31 23.68 -13.13
CA THR A 34 12.65 24.78 -12.23
C THR A 34 13.80 25.64 -12.76
N ALA A 35 14.29 25.38 -13.98
CA ALA A 35 15.37 26.14 -14.61
C ALA A 35 15.01 27.61 -14.82
N ARG A 36 13.72 27.92 -14.98
CA ARG A 36 13.19 29.28 -15.16
C ARG A 36 13.02 30.06 -13.85
N LEU A 37 13.19 29.43 -12.69
CA LEU A 37 13.03 30.12 -11.41
C LEU A 37 14.15 31.13 -11.22
N GLU A 38 13.78 32.34 -10.81
CA GLU A 38 14.74 33.35 -10.38
C GLU A 38 15.58 32.86 -9.18
N ALA A 39 16.77 33.43 -9.01
CA ALA A 39 17.63 33.11 -7.89
C ALA A 39 16.90 33.34 -6.55
N GLY A 40 16.96 32.34 -5.65
CA GLY A 40 16.28 32.39 -4.35
C GLY A 40 14.79 32.03 -4.38
N LYS A 41 14.17 31.87 -5.55
CA LYS A 41 12.78 31.38 -5.66
C LYS A 41 12.72 29.86 -5.64
N THR A 42 11.59 29.35 -5.17
CA THR A 42 11.26 27.93 -5.11
C THR A 42 9.97 27.64 -5.89
N PRO A 43 9.69 26.37 -6.25
CA PRO A 43 8.43 26.03 -6.91
C PRO A 43 7.18 26.43 -6.13
N TYR A 44 7.28 26.55 -4.80
CA TYR A 44 6.17 26.97 -3.95
C TYR A 44 5.76 28.44 -4.17
N ASP A 45 6.67 29.26 -4.69
CA ASP A 45 6.46 30.70 -4.93
C ASP A 45 5.72 30.95 -6.26
N GLU A 46 5.68 29.97 -7.16
CA GLU A 46 4.91 30.05 -8.41
C GLU A 46 3.43 29.66 -8.23
N ILE A 47 3.11 29.01 -7.10
CA ILE A 47 1.76 28.54 -6.80
C ILE A 47 0.95 29.66 -6.17
N ARG A 48 -0.25 29.90 -6.67
CA ARG A 48 -1.25 30.73 -6.01
C ARG A 48 -1.92 29.92 -4.91
N TRP A 49 -1.85 30.40 -3.67
CA TRP A 49 -2.40 29.74 -2.49
C TRP A 49 -3.71 30.41 -2.04
N GLU A 50 -4.63 29.60 -1.53
CA GLU A 50 -5.91 30.05 -0.97
C GLU A 50 -6.20 29.32 0.34
N LEU A 51 -6.83 30.02 1.28
CA LEU A 51 -7.35 29.44 2.51
C LEU A 51 -8.76 28.93 2.30
N ARG A 52 -9.01 27.68 2.68
CA ARG A 52 -10.33 27.03 2.58
C ARG A 52 -10.64 26.27 3.85
N THR A 53 -11.93 26.05 4.11
CA THR A 53 -12.38 25.13 5.15
C THR A 53 -12.55 23.75 4.52
N ALA A 54 -11.91 22.74 5.11
CA ALA A 54 -12.07 21.35 4.76
C ALA A 54 -13.19 20.72 5.60
N THR A 55 -14.22 20.15 4.97
CA THR A 55 -15.36 19.55 5.67
C THR A 55 -15.75 18.22 5.02
N ILE A 56 -15.98 17.19 5.83
CA ILE A 56 -16.55 15.92 5.38
C ILE A 56 -17.81 15.65 6.18
N ALA A 57 -18.90 15.34 5.47
CA ALA A 57 -20.16 14.91 6.03
C ALA A 57 -20.38 13.40 5.80
N ASN A 58 -21.19 12.77 6.64
CA ASN A 58 -21.69 11.41 6.42
C ASN A 58 -22.94 11.42 5.51
N ASP A 59 -23.47 10.23 5.22
CA ASP A 59 -24.65 10.03 4.35
C ASP A 59 -25.94 10.68 4.91
N LYS A 60 -25.93 11.09 6.19
CA LYS A 60 -27.02 11.81 6.87
C LYS A 60 -26.79 13.33 6.90
N GLY A 61 -25.75 13.83 6.23
CA GLY A 61 -25.40 15.25 6.18
C GLY A 61 -24.71 15.80 7.44
N ALA A 62 -24.44 14.96 8.46
CA ALA A 62 -23.74 15.39 9.66
C ALA A 62 -22.23 15.50 9.40
N VAL A 63 -21.63 16.61 9.81
CA VAL A 63 -20.19 16.86 9.67
C VAL A 63 -19.42 15.93 10.61
N ILE A 64 -18.57 15.08 10.03
CA ILE A 64 -17.71 14.13 10.76
C ILE A 64 -16.25 14.60 10.84
N PHE A 65 -15.86 15.55 10.02
CA PHE A 65 -14.54 16.18 10.04
C PHE A 65 -14.66 17.63 9.58
N GLU A 66 -14.02 18.53 10.31
CA GLU A 66 -13.85 19.93 9.91
C GLU A 66 -12.44 20.40 10.27
N GLN A 67 -11.79 21.10 9.35
CA GLN A 67 -10.56 21.85 9.61
C GLN A 67 -10.62 23.18 8.86
N LYS A 68 -10.57 24.29 9.59
CA LYS A 68 -10.58 25.65 9.04
C LYS A 68 -9.17 26.08 8.63
N ASP A 69 -9.11 27.14 7.83
CA ASP A 69 -7.87 27.82 7.45
C ASP A 69 -6.81 26.89 6.82
N VAL A 70 -7.27 25.97 5.97
CA VAL A 70 -6.41 25.04 5.25
C VAL A 70 -5.86 25.71 4.00
N GLU A 71 -4.53 25.89 3.93
CA GLU A 71 -3.84 26.50 2.80
C GLU A 71 -3.61 25.46 1.68
N VAL A 72 -4.19 25.70 0.51
CA VAL A 72 -4.14 24.81 -0.66
C VAL A 72 -3.82 25.60 -1.94
N PRO A 73 -3.32 24.94 -3.01
CA PRO A 73 -3.27 25.55 -4.33
C PRO A 73 -4.67 25.98 -4.81
N ALA A 74 -4.76 27.17 -5.41
CA ALA A 74 -6.03 27.76 -5.83
C ALA A 74 -6.77 26.93 -6.90
N ASP A 75 -6.03 26.18 -7.71
CA ASP A 75 -6.55 25.31 -8.77
C ASP A 75 -7.06 23.95 -8.27
N TRP A 76 -6.84 23.60 -7.00
CA TRP A 76 -7.39 22.37 -6.42
C TRP A 76 -8.90 22.46 -6.25
N SER A 77 -9.60 21.33 -6.32
CA SER A 77 -11.04 21.26 -6.03
C SER A 77 -11.29 21.24 -4.52
N GLN A 78 -12.49 21.65 -4.09
CA GLN A 78 -12.91 21.53 -2.69
C GLN A 78 -12.85 20.06 -2.20
N THR A 79 -13.16 19.10 -3.05
CA THR A 79 -13.04 17.67 -2.73
C THR A 79 -11.59 17.29 -2.44
N ALA A 80 -10.63 17.78 -3.22
CA ALA A 80 -9.21 17.54 -2.95
C ALA A 80 -8.77 18.16 -1.62
N THR A 81 -9.23 19.38 -1.31
CA THR A 81 -9.02 20.04 0.00
C THR A 81 -9.56 19.19 1.16
N ASN A 82 -10.78 18.68 1.04
CA ASN A 82 -11.40 17.84 2.06
C ASN A 82 -10.61 16.54 2.30
N ILE A 83 -10.17 15.89 1.21
CA ILE A 83 -9.41 14.64 1.27
C ILE A 83 -8.02 14.87 1.85
N VAL A 84 -7.28 15.87 1.38
CA VAL A 84 -5.90 16.13 1.83
C VAL A 84 -5.87 16.44 3.32
N ALA A 85 -6.78 17.31 3.78
CA ALA A 85 -6.85 17.67 5.18
C ALA A 85 -7.26 16.48 6.05
N SER A 86 -8.29 15.73 5.67
CA SER A 86 -8.79 14.64 6.52
C SER A 86 -7.89 13.40 6.56
N LYS A 87 -7.14 13.11 5.49
CA LYS A 87 -6.40 11.85 5.34
C LYS A 87 -4.90 12.00 5.41
N TYR A 88 -4.35 13.09 4.87
CA TYR A 88 -2.92 13.20 4.56
C TYR A 88 -2.18 14.16 5.48
N PHE A 89 -2.85 15.17 6.00
CA PHE A 89 -2.27 16.05 7.02
C PHE A 89 -1.95 15.29 8.30
N HIS A 90 -0.70 15.42 8.72
CA HIS A 90 -0.17 14.83 9.94
C HIS A 90 -0.51 15.69 11.17
N GLY A 91 -0.44 15.09 12.36
CA GLY A 91 -0.77 15.74 13.63
C GLY A 91 -2.25 15.64 14.00
N ARG A 92 -2.55 15.78 15.29
CA ARG A 92 -3.92 15.69 15.83
C ARG A 92 -4.62 17.04 15.66
N LEU A 93 -5.89 17.04 15.27
CA LEU A 93 -6.67 18.29 15.17
C LEU A 93 -6.61 19.08 16.49
N GLY A 94 -6.38 20.39 16.36
CA GLY A 94 -6.27 21.31 17.49
C GLY A 94 -4.90 21.36 18.17
N THR A 95 -3.91 20.59 17.71
CA THR A 95 -2.54 20.66 18.24
C THR A 95 -1.61 21.46 17.33
N PRO A 96 -0.52 22.05 17.85
CA PRO A 96 0.43 22.82 17.05
C PRO A 96 1.13 22.02 15.95
N GLU A 97 1.22 20.69 16.11
CA GLU A 97 1.86 19.79 15.17
C GLU A 97 0.96 19.44 13.98
N ARG A 98 -0.32 19.87 14.01
CA ARG A 98 -1.26 19.64 12.92
C ARG A 98 -0.84 20.39 11.67
N GLU A 99 -0.64 19.67 10.58
CA GLU A 99 -0.48 20.27 9.27
C GLU A 99 -1.76 21.00 8.87
N THR A 100 -1.61 22.24 8.42
CA THR A 100 -2.68 23.14 7.95
C THR A 100 -2.47 23.56 6.51
N SER A 101 -1.39 23.13 5.86
CA SER A 101 -1.06 23.53 4.49
C SER A 101 -0.54 22.37 3.64
N VAL A 102 -0.98 22.32 2.38
CA VAL A 102 -0.39 21.42 1.38
C VAL A 102 1.10 21.71 1.16
N LYS A 103 1.53 22.96 1.36
CA LYS A 103 2.97 23.33 1.37
C LYS A 103 3.72 22.56 2.46
N GLN A 104 3.16 22.41 3.66
CA GLN A 104 3.79 21.65 4.74
C GLN A 104 3.88 20.16 4.40
N LEU A 105 2.77 19.57 3.91
CA LEU A 105 2.71 18.16 3.49
C LEU A 105 3.77 17.85 2.42
N VAL A 106 3.84 18.66 1.36
CA VAL A 106 4.79 18.45 0.26
C VAL A 106 6.22 18.67 0.74
N ARG A 107 6.49 19.72 1.55
CA ARG A 107 7.81 19.96 2.13
C ARG A 107 8.27 18.78 2.98
N ARG A 108 7.44 18.28 3.89
CA ARG A 108 7.78 17.12 4.74
C ARG A 108 8.26 15.94 3.90
N VAL A 109 7.54 15.57 2.84
CA VAL A 109 7.91 14.43 2.00
C VAL A 109 9.16 14.71 1.17
N VAL A 110 9.19 15.85 0.47
CA VAL A 110 10.28 16.17 -0.46
C VAL A 110 11.60 16.43 0.27
N ASP A 111 11.55 17.15 1.38
CA ASP A 111 12.74 17.48 2.17
C ASP A 111 13.34 16.20 2.77
N THR A 112 12.51 15.33 3.37
CA THR A 112 12.99 14.04 3.91
C THR A 112 13.55 13.11 2.84
N ILE A 113 12.94 13.00 1.66
CA ILE A 113 13.49 12.19 0.56
C ILE A 113 14.84 12.76 0.08
N THR A 114 14.96 14.10 0.02
CA THR A 114 16.20 14.77 -0.35
C THR A 114 17.29 14.51 0.67
N GLU A 115 16.98 14.62 1.97
CA GLU A 115 17.88 14.30 3.08
C GLU A 115 18.39 12.86 2.98
N TRP A 116 17.50 11.87 2.76
CA TRP A 116 17.91 10.49 2.52
C TRP A 116 18.81 10.34 1.29
N GLY A 117 18.54 11.12 0.23
CA GLY A 117 19.38 11.16 -0.97
C GLY A 117 20.80 11.68 -0.69
N ILE A 118 20.92 12.75 0.09
CA ILE A 118 22.20 13.32 0.54
C ILE A 118 22.93 12.32 1.44
N GLU A 119 22.26 11.80 2.46
CA GLU A 119 22.81 10.80 3.37
C GLU A 119 23.28 9.57 2.61
N GLY A 120 22.53 9.13 1.59
CA GLY A 120 22.86 7.99 0.73
C GLY A 120 23.94 8.27 -0.33
N ARG A 121 24.50 9.49 -0.38
CA ARG A 121 25.49 9.95 -1.36
C ARG A 121 25.03 9.76 -2.82
N TYR A 122 23.73 9.95 -3.06
CA TYR A 122 23.15 9.84 -4.41
C TYR A 122 23.45 11.08 -5.27
N PHE A 123 23.67 12.24 -4.66
CA PHE A 123 23.95 13.49 -5.37
C PHE A 123 25.45 13.78 -5.42
N ARG A 124 25.93 14.28 -6.57
CA ARG A 124 27.33 14.66 -6.76
C ARG A 124 27.70 15.89 -5.92
N SER A 125 26.78 16.83 -5.76
CA SER A 125 26.95 18.05 -4.97
C SER A 125 25.69 18.40 -4.18
N LEU A 126 25.81 19.32 -3.23
CA LEU A 126 24.65 19.88 -2.51
C LEU A 126 23.75 20.71 -3.44
N GLU A 127 24.31 21.29 -4.50
CA GLU A 127 23.52 21.98 -5.52
C GLU A 127 22.64 20.99 -6.29
N ASP A 128 23.17 19.81 -6.65
CA ASP A 128 22.38 18.75 -7.28
C ASP A 128 21.24 18.26 -6.36
N ALA A 129 21.49 18.15 -5.06
CA ALA A 129 20.46 17.82 -4.08
C ALA A 129 19.36 18.90 -4.01
N ALA A 130 19.73 20.18 -4.00
CA ALA A 130 18.79 21.29 -4.02
C ALA A 130 17.98 21.35 -5.33
N ASN A 131 18.62 21.02 -6.46
CA ASN A 131 17.95 20.90 -7.75
C ASN A 131 16.92 19.76 -7.71
N PHE A 132 17.31 18.57 -7.26
CA PHE A 132 16.40 17.44 -7.09
C PHE A 132 15.20 17.80 -6.22
N ARG A 133 15.44 18.43 -5.07
CA ARG A 133 14.38 18.88 -4.14
C ARG A 133 13.37 19.79 -4.85
N ASN A 134 13.85 20.78 -5.60
CA ASN A 134 12.97 21.72 -6.29
C ASN A 134 12.24 21.05 -7.47
N GLU A 135 12.90 20.22 -8.26
CA GLU A 135 12.24 19.47 -9.34
C GLU A 135 11.15 18.55 -8.78
N LEU A 136 11.42 17.83 -7.68
CA LEU A 136 10.44 16.96 -7.05
C LEU A 136 9.27 17.77 -6.46
N ALA A 137 9.54 18.88 -5.77
CA ALA A 137 8.49 19.77 -5.27
C ALA A 137 7.62 20.31 -6.41
N HIS A 138 8.21 20.72 -7.53
CA HIS A 138 7.46 21.16 -8.71
C HIS A 138 6.53 20.05 -9.22
N LEU A 139 7.03 18.82 -9.37
CA LEU A 139 6.22 17.69 -9.84
C LEU A 139 5.03 17.41 -8.92
N MET A 140 5.23 17.49 -7.60
CA MET A 140 4.16 17.25 -6.62
C MET A 140 3.13 18.38 -6.60
N LEU A 141 3.58 19.65 -6.60
CA LEU A 141 2.70 20.82 -6.54
C LEU A 141 1.87 20.98 -7.83
N THR A 142 2.44 20.66 -8.98
CA THR A 142 1.76 20.74 -10.28
C THR A 142 1.07 19.44 -10.69
N GLN A 143 1.01 18.45 -9.78
CA GLN A 143 0.35 17.16 -9.98
C GLN A 143 0.79 16.41 -11.24
N LYS A 144 2.03 16.62 -11.70
CA LYS A 144 2.64 15.87 -12.82
C LYS A 144 3.01 14.44 -12.44
N ALA A 145 3.17 14.19 -11.15
CA ALA A 145 3.34 12.89 -10.55
C ALA A 145 2.73 12.90 -9.14
N SER A 146 2.48 11.72 -8.57
CA SER A 146 2.07 11.58 -7.18
C SER A 146 2.59 10.28 -6.60
N PHE A 147 3.01 10.32 -5.34
CA PHE A 147 3.37 9.12 -4.61
C PHE A 147 2.13 8.32 -4.20
N ASN A 148 2.35 7.03 -3.91
CA ASN A 148 1.34 6.22 -3.23
C ASN A 148 1.02 6.80 -1.84
N SER A 149 -0.14 6.44 -1.27
CA SER A 149 -0.59 7.02 -0.01
C SER A 149 0.35 6.79 1.18
N PRO A 150 0.97 5.61 1.39
CA PRO A 150 1.89 5.38 2.51
C PRO A 150 3.08 6.35 2.56
N VAL A 151 3.59 6.80 1.41
CA VAL A 151 4.64 7.84 1.37
C VAL A 151 4.13 9.12 2.02
N TRP A 152 2.97 9.62 1.60
CA TRP A 152 2.37 10.83 2.16
C TRP A 152 2.06 10.69 3.66
N PHE A 153 1.63 9.50 4.08
CA PHE A 153 1.26 9.22 5.45
C PHE A 153 2.44 9.19 6.42
N ASN A 154 3.59 8.67 5.98
CA ASN A 154 4.62 8.19 6.91
C ASN A 154 6.01 8.85 6.68
N VAL A 155 6.32 9.36 5.49
CA VAL A 155 7.62 9.99 5.23
C VAL A 155 7.75 11.30 6.01
N GLY A 156 8.87 11.47 6.72
CA GLY A 156 9.16 12.69 7.50
C GLY A 156 8.40 12.82 8.82
N VAL A 157 7.67 11.77 9.25
CA VAL A 157 6.96 11.74 10.54
C VAL A 157 7.90 11.19 11.62
N LYS A 158 8.46 12.07 12.46
CA LYS A 158 9.55 11.72 13.39
C LYS A 158 9.14 10.80 14.54
N ASP A 159 7.90 10.87 14.99
CA ASP A 159 7.44 10.10 16.16
C ASP A 159 6.98 8.67 15.82
N GLU A 160 6.97 8.31 14.53
CA GLU A 160 6.49 7.00 14.08
C GLU A 160 7.57 5.91 14.24
N HIS A 161 7.54 5.21 15.37
CA HIS A 161 8.41 4.06 15.64
C HIS A 161 7.64 2.76 15.41
N ARG A 162 7.77 2.21 14.21
CA ARG A 162 7.04 0.98 13.84
C ARG A 162 7.39 -0.20 14.72
N GLY A 163 8.69 -0.40 15.00
CA GLY A 163 9.18 -1.52 15.82
C GLY A 163 8.80 -2.91 15.29
N TYR A 164 8.41 -2.99 14.02
CA TYR A 164 7.95 -4.20 13.36
C TYR A 164 8.20 -4.09 11.86
N GLY A 165 8.51 -5.24 11.26
CA GLY A 165 8.77 -5.40 9.84
C GLY A 165 10.23 -5.68 9.60
N TRP A 166 10.65 -5.49 8.36
CA TRP A 166 12.01 -5.73 7.91
C TRP A 166 12.50 -4.53 7.12
N TYR A 167 13.80 -4.32 7.13
CA TYR A 167 14.47 -3.36 6.27
C TYR A 167 15.72 -4.02 5.69
N TYR A 168 16.12 -3.58 4.51
CA TYR A 168 17.38 -3.98 3.92
C TYR A 168 18.50 -3.10 4.51
N ASP A 169 19.52 -3.74 5.05
CA ASP A 169 20.71 -3.09 5.58
C ASP A 169 21.83 -3.15 4.53
N GLU A 170 22.06 -2.02 3.86
CA GLU A 170 23.11 -1.89 2.84
C GLU A 170 24.51 -2.22 3.37
N ALA A 171 24.79 -1.99 4.65
CA ALA A 171 26.14 -2.18 5.20
C ALA A 171 26.50 -3.67 5.33
N THR A 172 25.51 -4.50 5.63
CA THR A 172 25.71 -5.95 5.76
C THR A 172 25.21 -6.73 4.56
N ASP A 173 24.54 -6.07 3.60
CA ASP A 173 23.92 -6.69 2.44
C ASP A 173 22.88 -7.77 2.85
N THR A 174 22.12 -7.50 3.90
CA THR A 174 21.13 -8.44 4.46
C THR A 174 19.81 -7.77 4.81
N VAL A 175 18.75 -8.56 4.84
CA VAL A 175 17.45 -8.13 5.37
C VAL A 175 17.46 -8.33 6.89
N LYS A 176 17.22 -7.25 7.64
CA LYS A 176 17.16 -7.25 9.11
C LYS A 176 15.76 -6.96 9.60
N LYS A 177 15.42 -7.55 10.75
CA LYS A 177 14.19 -7.22 11.47
C LYS A 177 14.30 -5.82 12.04
N LEU A 178 13.24 -5.03 11.88
CA LEU A 178 13.18 -3.67 12.39
C LEU A 178 12.89 -3.69 13.90
N ASP A 179 13.81 -3.15 14.69
CA ASP A 179 13.60 -2.87 16.11
C ASP A 179 13.02 -1.46 16.33
N ARG A 180 12.63 -1.14 17.57
CA ARG A 180 11.99 0.15 17.89
C ARG A 180 12.95 1.34 17.92
N SER A 181 14.24 1.13 18.08
CA SER A 181 15.26 2.20 18.10
C SER A 181 15.60 2.70 16.70
N VAL A 182 15.28 1.92 15.66
CA VAL A 182 15.57 2.27 14.27
C VAL A 182 14.32 2.89 13.63
N HIS A 183 14.45 4.15 13.22
CA HIS A 183 13.37 4.87 12.53
C HIS A 183 13.38 4.55 11.02
N ARG A 184 12.44 3.71 10.57
CA ARG A 184 12.20 3.39 9.14
C ARG A 184 10.70 3.43 8.84
N PRO A 185 10.18 4.49 8.18
CA PRO A 185 8.76 4.59 7.87
C PRO A 185 8.30 3.51 6.88
N GLN A 186 7.01 3.15 6.91
CA GLN A 186 6.41 2.24 5.93
C GLN A 186 5.97 3.04 4.69
N CYS A 187 6.70 2.93 3.59
CA CYS A 187 6.39 3.70 2.38
C CYS A 187 5.82 2.84 1.24
N SER A 188 5.76 1.52 1.42
CA SER A 188 5.29 0.59 0.39
C SER A 188 3.81 0.30 0.53
N ALA A 189 3.07 0.43 -0.56
CA ALA A 189 1.64 0.15 -0.58
C ALA A 189 1.30 -1.32 -0.83
N CYS A 190 2.20 -2.10 -1.44
CA CYS A 190 1.90 -3.45 -1.92
C CYS A 190 2.93 -4.45 -1.38
N PHE A 191 2.44 -5.56 -0.84
CA PHE A 191 3.26 -6.69 -0.38
C PHE A 191 2.70 -8.00 -0.92
N ILE A 192 3.60 -8.90 -1.32
CA ILE A 192 3.26 -10.27 -1.67
C ILE A 192 3.86 -11.16 -0.60
N ASN A 193 3.03 -11.95 0.06
CA ASN A 193 3.46 -12.87 1.10
C ASN A 193 3.29 -14.31 0.61
N SER A 194 4.19 -15.18 1.07
CA SER A 194 4.10 -16.62 0.87
C SER A 194 3.54 -17.28 2.13
N VAL A 195 2.94 -18.46 1.95
CA VAL A 195 2.49 -19.29 3.06
C VAL A 195 2.84 -20.74 2.75
N GLU A 196 3.28 -21.46 3.79
CA GLU A 196 3.54 -22.89 3.73
C GLU A 196 2.34 -23.65 4.31
N ASP A 197 2.21 -24.92 3.97
CA ASP A 197 1.12 -25.79 4.41
C ASP A 197 1.31 -26.30 5.85
N SER A 198 1.40 -25.35 6.78
CA SER A 198 1.52 -25.60 8.22
C SER A 198 0.72 -24.55 8.99
N LEU A 199 0.16 -24.95 10.13
CA LEU A 199 -0.62 -24.02 10.97
C LEU A 199 0.25 -22.84 11.45
N GLU A 200 1.52 -23.08 11.74
CA GLU A 200 2.47 -22.04 12.13
C GLU A 200 2.64 -20.98 11.03
N SER A 201 2.86 -21.40 9.78
CA SER A 201 3.01 -20.47 8.65
C SER A 201 1.72 -19.70 8.37
N ILE A 202 0.56 -20.36 8.46
CA ILE A 202 -0.77 -19.73 8.31
C ILE A 202 -0.99 -18.65 9.36
N LEU A 203 -0.66 -18.90 10.63
CA LEU A 203 -0.82 -17.93 11.71
C LEU A 203 0.21 -16.80 11.63
N GLU A 204 1.44 -17.07 11.21
CA GLU A 204 2.45 -16.03 10.98
C GLU A 204 2.05 -15.14 9.79
N LEU A 205 1.38 -15.68 8.77
CA LEU A 205 0.79 -14.88 7.70
C LEU A 205 -0.27 -13.92 8.25
N ALA A 206 -1.22 -14.38 9.07
CA ALA A 206 -2.24 -13.52 9.67
C ALA A 206 -1.61 -12.34 10.43
N LYS A 207 -0.59 -12.65 11.25
CA LYS A 207 0.17 -11.65 12.01
C LYS A 207 0.89 -10.68 11.09
N THR A 208 1.56 -11.16 10.05
CA THR A 208 2.30 -10.33 9.10
C THR A 208 1.38 -9.39 8.35
N GLU A 209 0.27 -9.89 7.82
CA GLU A 209 -0.72 -9.08 7.12
C GLU A 209 -1.37 -8.05 8.04
N GLY A 210 -1.78 -8.44 9.25
CA GLY A 210 -2.35 -7.52 10.23
C GLY A 210 -1.42 -6.35 10.58
N MET A 211 -0.12 -6.63 10.71
CA MET A 211 0.87 -5.59 10.96
C MET A 211 1.12 -4.70 9.74
N LEU A 212 1.00 -5.21 8.51
CA LEU A 212 1.07 -4.40 7.29
C LEU A 212 -0.16 -3.50 7.13
N PHE A 213 -1.35 -4.01 7.42
CA PHE A 213 -2.61 -3.24 7.41
C PHE A 213 -2.57 -2.07 8.38
N LYS A 214 -2.03 -2.28 9.58
CA LYS A 214 -1.84 -1.22 10.59
C LYS A 214 -1.16 0.02 10.01
N TYR A 215 -0.15 -0.16 9.16
CA TYR A 215 0.64 0.93 8.55
C TYR A 215 0.17 1.35 7.14
N GLY A 216 -1.00 0.87 6.70
CA GLY A 216 -1.67 1.35 5.48
C GLY A 216 -1.25 0.63 4.19
N SER A 217 -0.51 -0.47 4.31
CA SER A 217 -0.11 -1.33 3.18
C SER A 217 -1.19 -2.37 2.88
N GLY A 218 -1.34 -2.74 1.61
CA GLY A 218 -2.15 -3.88 1.17
C GLY A 218 -1.29 -5.13 0.96
N THR A 219 -1.93 -6.29 1.04
CA THR A 219 -1.26 -7.59 0.95
C THR A 219 -1.89 -8.47 -0.13
N GLY A 220 -1.08 -9.34 -0.72
CA GLY A 220 -1.53 -10.38 -1.64
C GLY A 220 -0.87 -11.70 -1.29
N THR A 221 -1.65 -12.78 -1.29
CA THR A 221 -1.15 -14.12 -0.97
C THR A 221 -1.80 -15.15 -1.90
N ASN A 222 -0.99 -16.04 -2.46
CA ASN A 222 -1.48 -17.25 -3.14
C ASN A 222 -1.61 -18.38 -2.10
N LEU A 223 -2.82 -18.89 -1.88
CA LEU A 223 -3.12 -19.92 -0.89
C LEU A 223 -3.09 -21.34 -1.45
N SER A 224 -2.70 -21.53 -2.71
CA SER A 224 -2.68 -22.85 -3.36
C SER A 224 -1.65 -23.81 -2.79
N THR A 225 -0.76 -23.33 -1.93
CA THR A 225 0.15 -24.20 -1.17
C THR A 225 -0.58 -24.94 -0.06
N LEU A 226 -1.72 -24.43 0.43
CA LEU A 226 -2.50 -25.10 1.46
C LEU A 226 -3.21 -26.31 0.88
N ARG A 227 -3.19 -27.42 1.60
CA ARG A 227 -3.92 -28.63 1.18
C ARG A 227 -5.43 -28.41 1.14
N GLU A 228 -6.09 -29.22 0.32
CA GLU A 228 -7.54 -29.17 0.11
C GLU A 228 -8.35 -29.50 1.36
N GLU A 229 -9.60 -29.01 1.37
CA GLU A 229 -10.58 -29.37 2.37
C GLU A 229 -10.77 -30.89 2.41
N ASN A 230 -10.94 -31.43 3.62
CA ASN A 230 -11.16 -32.86 3.86
C ASN A 230 -9.97 -33.79 3.57
N CYS A 231 -8.79 -33.28 3.23
CA CYS A 231 -7.56 -34.07 3.14
C CYS A 231 -7.18 -34.70 4.50
N PRO A 232 -6.75 -35.98 4.58
CA PRO A 232 -6.31 -36.59 5.83
C PRO A 232 -5.09 -35.89 6.45
N LEU A 233 -5.09 -35.71 7.78
CA LEU A 233 -3.97 -35.13 8.52
C LEU A 233 -3.16 -36.21 9.26
N GLN A 234 -1.84 -36.00 9.37
CA GLN A 234 -0.94 -36.94 10.05
C GLN A 234 -1.28 -37.11 11.55
N GLY A 235 -1.78 -36.06 12.21
CA GLY A 235 -2.20 -36.08 13.61
C GLY A 235 -3.63 -36.58 13.85
N GLY A 236 -4.31 -37.09 12.81
CA GLY A 236 -5.73 -37.43 12.85
C GLY A 236 -6.64 -36.25 12.50
N GLY A 237 -7.86 -36.57 12.06
CA GLY A 237 -8.82 -35.57 11.56
C GLY A 237 -8.61 -35.23 10.07
N ARG A 238 -9.31 -34.18 9.62
CA ARG A 238 -9.32 -33.74 8.23
C ARG A 238 -8.98 -32.26 8.14
N ALA A 239 -8.32 -31.88 7.06
CA ALA A 239 -7.95 -30.50 6.79
C ALA A 239 -9.19 -29.62 6.57
N SER A 240 -9.11 -28.35 6.99
CA SER A 240 -10.19 -27.37 6.79
C SER A 240 -10.16 -26.70 5.41
N GLY A 241 -9.09 -26.89 4.64
CA GLY A 241 -8.89 -26.25 3.34
C GLY A 241 -8.60 -24.74 3.40
N PRO A 242 -8.14 -24.14 2.29
CA PRO A 242 -7.81 -22.72 2.21
C PRO A 242 -9.00 -21.80 2.51
N LEU A 243 -10.22 -22.15 2.09
CA LEU A 243 -11.40 -21.30 2.28
C LEU A 243 -11.77 -21.11 3.75
N SER A 244 -11.53 -22.10 4.61
CA SER A 244 -11.78 -21.95 6.04
C SER A 244 -10.83 -20.91 6.65
N PHE A 245 -9.53 -20.98 6.34
CA PHE A 245 -8.57 -19.98 6.80
C PHE A 245 -8.82 -18.60 6.18
N MET A 246 -9.30 -18.54 4.94
CA MET A 246 -9.74 -17.28 4.32
C MET A 246 -10.81 -16.56 5.14
N LYS A 247 -11.76 -17.27 5.77
CA LYS A 247 -12.74 -16.63 6.68
C LYS A 247 -12.06 -15.96 7.88
N GLY A 248 -11.03 -16.61 8.43
CA GLY A 248 -10.22 -16.04 9.51
C GLY A 248 -9.45 -14.79 9.07
N PHE A 249 -8.76 -14.86 7.93
CA PHE A 249 -8.04 -13.71 7.37
C PHE A 249 -8.98 -12.56 7.01
N ASP A 250 -10.15 -12.87 6.48
CA ASP A 250 -11.21 -11.90 6.16
C ASP A 250 -11.68 -11.16 7.41
N ALA A 251 -11.94 -11.89 8.50
CA ALA A 251 -12.30 -11.29 9.78
C ALA A 251 -11.17 -10.38 10.32
N PHE A 252 -9.91 -10.82 10.27
CA PHE A 252 -8.76 -9.99 10.67
C PHE A 252 -8.64 -8.71 9.83
N ALA A 253 -8.84 -8.82 8.52
CA ALA A 253 -8.83 -7.66 7.62
C ALA A 253 -9.98 -6.69 7.94
N GLY A 254 -11.17 -7.20 8.28
CA GLY A 254 -12.33 -6.38 8.67
C GLY A 254 -12.14 -5.63 9.99
N VAL A 255 -11.49 -6.24 10.99
CA VAL A 255 -11.28 -5.61 12.31
C VAL A 255 -10.09 -4.66 12.37
N ILE A 256 -9.04 -4.89 11.56
CA ILE A 256 -7.84 -4.07 11.57
C ILE A 256 -8.05 -2.85 10.67
N LYS A 257 -8.44 -1.74 11.29
CA LYS A 257 -8.42 -0.42 10.66
C LYS A 257 -7.00 0.14 10.75
N SER A 258 -6.43 0.56 9.62
CA SER A 258 -5.11 1.20 9.57
C SER A 258 -5.05 2.33 10.62
N GLY A 259 -4.04 2.31 11.49
CA GLY A 259 -4.05 2.98 12.80
C GLY A 259 -4.36 4.48 12.76
N GLY A 260 -5.64 4.85 12.84
CA GLY A 260 -6.13 6.24 12.81
C GLY A 260 -6.14 6.89 11.42
N LYS A 261 -5.65 6.20 10.36
CA LYS A 261 -5.68 6.65 8.97
C LYS A 261 -6.78 5.84 8.29
N THR A 262 -7.82 6.48 7.76
CA THR A 262 -9.12 5.85 7.43
C THR A 262 -9.10 4.92 6.20
N ARG A 263 -8.19 3.95 6.12
CA ARG A 263 -8.17 2.95 5.06
C ARG A 263 -8.53 1.59 5.67
N ARG A 264 -9.57 0.96 5.13
CA ARG A 264 -9.83 -0.48 5.39
C ARG A 264 -8.65 -1.30 4.90
N ALA A 265 -8.40 -2.44 5.53
CA ALA A 265 -7.39 -3.38 5.04
C ALA A 265 -7.69 -3.74 3.58
N ALA A 266 -6.64 -3.88 2.79
CA ALA A 266 -6.74 -4.29 1.40
C ALA A 266 -5.99 -5.61 1.23
N LYS A 267 -6.74 -6.69 0.97
CA LYS A 267 -6.20 -8.03 0.80
C LYS A 267 -6.56 -8.59 -0.57
N MET A 268 -5.60 -9.24 -1.22
CA MET A 268 -5.78 -10.06 -2.41
C MET A 268 -5.51 -11.52 -2.05
N VAL A 269 -6.40 -12.42 -2.47
CA VAL A 269 -6.25 -13.85 -2.34
C VAL A 269 -6.26 -14.48 -3.72
N ILE A 270 -5.27 -15.34 -3.96
CA ILE A 270 -5.17 -16.11 -5.19
C ILE A 270 -5.30 -17.60 -4.87
N LEU A 271 -6.03 -18.31 -5.73
CA LEU A 271 -5.99 -19.76 -5.81
C LEU A 271 -5.73 -20.17 -7.26
N ASN A 272 -4.89 -21.19 -7.46
CA ASN A 272 -4.57 -21.72 -8.78
C ASN A 272 -5.79 -22.49 -9.30
N VAL A 273 -5.95 -22.48 -10.63
CA VAL A 273 -7.09 -23.08 -11.31
C VAL A 273 -7.18 -24.61 -11.13
N ASP A 274 -6.06 -25.27 -10.85
CA ASP A 274 -5.94 -26.71 -10.64
C ASP A 274 -6.10 -27.14 -9.17
N HIS A 275 -6.29 -26.19 -8.26
CA HIS A 275 -6.48 -26.51 -6.85
C HIS A 275 -7.81 -27.25 -6.63
N PRO A 276 -7.88 -28.35 -5.84
CA PRO A 276 -9.11 -29.14 -5.68
C PRO A 276 -10.32 -28.34 -5.18
N ASP A 277 -10.10 -27.33 -4.33
CA ASP A 277 -11.16 -26.43 -3.84
C ASP A 277 -11.51 -25.24 -4.76
N ILE A 278 -11.05 -25.22 -6.01
CA ILE A 278 -11.20 -24.06 -6.91
C ILE A 278 -12.66 -23.67 -7.17
N GLU A 279 -13.55 -24.64 -7.38
CA GLU A 279 -14.97 -24.34 -7.63
C GLU A 279 -15.61 -23.67 -6.41
N GLN A 280 -15.25 -24.12 -5.21
CA GLN A 280 -15.70 -23.50 -3.97
C GLN A 280 -15.20 -22.06 -3.88
N PHE A 281 -13.93 -21.83 -4.22
CA PHE A 281 -13.28 -20.51 -4.21
C PHE A 281 -13.95 -19.52 -5.18
N ILE A 282 -14.30 -19.97 -6.39
CA ILE A 282 -15.00 -19.15 -7.39
C ILE A 282 -16.36 -18.68 -6.86
N TRP A 283 -17.11 -19.58 -6.23
CA TRP A 283 -18.48 -19.30 -5.79
C TRP A 283 -18.60 -18.71 -4.38
N CYS A 284 -17.54 -18.66 -3.59
CA CYS A 284 -17.64 -18.35 -2.15
C CYS A 284 -18.26 -16.97 -1.89
N LYS A 285 -17.82 -15.92 -2.59
CA LYS A 285 -18.37 -14.56 -2.43
C LYS A 285 -19.83 -14.48 -2.87
N ALA A 286 -20.17 -15.07 -4.02
CA ALA A 286 -21.55 -15.07 -4.54
C ALA A 286 -22.54 -15.87 -3.66
N LYS A 287 -22.04 -16.88 -2.93
CA LYS A 287 -22.85 -17.61 -1.94
C LYS A 287 -23.09 -16.77 -0.67
N GLU A 288 -22.09 -16.04 -0.19
CA GLU A 288 -22.25 -15.12 0.95
C GLU A 288 -23.12 -13.90 0.60
N GLU A 289 -22.99 -13.36 -0.61
CA GLU A 289 -23.82 -12.25 -1.11
C GLU A 289 -25.32 -12.57 -1.06
N ARG A 290 -25.69 -13.80 -1.42
CA ARG A 290 -27.08 -14.28 -1.30
C ARG A 290 -27.58 -14.21 0.15
N LYS A 291 -26.73 -14.44 1.14
CA LYS A 291 -27.11 -14.30 2.55
C LYS A 291 -27.31 -12.84 2.93
N ALA A 292 -26.44 -11.92 2.47
CA ALA A 292 -26.63 -10.49 2.69
C ALA A 292 -27.97 -10.01 2.09
N HIS A 293 -28.36 -10.45 0.90
CA HIS A 293 -29.66 -10.11 0.33
C HIS A 293 -30.84 -10.56 1.21
N VAL A 294 -30.80 -11.78 1.73
CA VAL A 294 -31.83 -12.27 2.66
C VAL A 294 -31.89 -11.44 3.94
N LEU A 295 -30.74 -11.01 4.48
CA LEU A 295 -30.69 -10.10 5.63
C LEU A 295 -31.29 -8.74 5.28
N ILE A 296 -30.95 -8.17 4.13
CA ILE A 296 -31.50 -6.88 3.68
C ILE A 296 -33.02 -6.96 3.52
N GLU A 297 -33.53 -8.05 2.93
CA GLU A 297 -34.98 -8.31 2.80
C GLU A 297 -35.66 -8.43 4.17
N ALA A 298 -34.97 -8.97 5.17
CA ALA A 298 -35.43 -9.04 6.55
C ALA A 298 -35.36 -7.69 7.31
N GLY A 299 -34.85 -6.63 6.68
CA GLY A 299 -34.81 -5.27 7.22
C GLY A 299 -33.48 -4.86 7.85
N TYR A 300 -32.40 -5.65 7.68
CA TYR A 300 -31.07 -5.27 8.13
C TYR A 300 -30.45 -4.18 7.23
N ASP A 301 -29.60 -3.33 7.82
CA ASP A 301 -29.00 -2.19 7.11
C ASP A 301 -28.15 -2.65 5.89
N PRO A 302 -28.51 -2.22 4.66
CA PRO A 302 -27.79 -2.58 3.44
C PRO A 302 -26.52 -1.76 3.22
N SER A 303 -26.19 -0.80 4.10
CA SER A 303 -24.97 -0.01 3.97
C SER A 303 -23.73 -0.91 4.00
N LEU A 304 -22.65 -0.49 3.35
CA LEU A 304 -21.43 -1.30 3.21
C LEU A 304 -20.76 -1.62 4.55
N ASP A 305 -20.93 -0.75 5.56
CA ASP A 305 -20.51 -1.00 6.94
C ASP A 305 -21.71 -1.36 7.85
N GLY A 306 -22.85 -1.70 7.25
CA GLY A 306 -24.10 -2.07 7.90
C GLY A 306 -24.12 -3.53 8.38
N GLU A 307 -25.15 -3.87 9.16
CA GLU A 307 -25.28 -5.18 9.82
C GLU A 307 -25.33 -6.35 8.83
N ALA A 308 -25.93 -6.17 7.65
CA ALA A 308 -26.02 -7.23 6.65
C ALA A 308 -24.64 -7.63 6.10
N TYR A 309 -23.81 -6.67 5.68
CA TYR A 309 -22.50 -6.96 5.10
C TYR A 309 -21.43 -7.27 6.15
N SER A 310 -21.54 -6.70 7.36
CA SER A 310 -20.58 -6.97 8.45
C SER A 310 -20.71 -8.36 9.08
N SER A 311 -21.81 -9.07 8.82
CA SER A 311 -22.09 -10.40 9.39
C SER A 311 -21.79 -11.57 8.45
N ILE A 312 -21.39 -11.31 7.21
CA ILE A 312 -21.06 -12.33 6.21
C ILE A 312 -19.56 -12.38 5.92
N PHE A 313 -19.09 -13.51 5.38
CA PHE A 313 -17.66 -13.72 5.10
C PHE A 313 -17.24 -13.21 3.72
N PHE A 314 -15.93 -13.12 3.54
CA PHE A 314 -15.22 -12.80 2.29
C PHE A 314 -15.45 -11.37 1.78
N GLN A 315 -15.76 -10.42 2.65
CA GLN A 315 -16.04 -9.03 2.23
C GLN A 315 -14.77 -8.16 2.15
N ASN A 316 -13.71 -8.55 2.86
CA ASN A 316 -12.51 -7.75 3.06
C ASN A 316 -11.33 -8.19 2.19
N ALA A 317 -11.57 -9.06 1.20
CA ALA A 317 -10.57 -9.51 0.25
C ALA A 317 -11.09 -9.52 -1.20
N ASN A 318 -10.19 -9.23 -2.13
CA ASN A 318 -10.38 -9.51 -3.55
C ASN A 318 -9.88 -10.92 -3.85
N ASN A 319 -10.63 -11.68 -4.64
CA ASN A 319 -10.29 -13.04 -5.02
C ASN A 319 -9.95 -13.08 -6.50
N SER A 320 -8.85 -13.74 -6.87
CA SER A 320 -8.45 -13.97 -8.27
C SER A 320 -8.05 -15.42 -8.47
N VAL A 321 -8.44 -16.00 -9.60
CA VAL A 321 -7.98 -17.33 -10.01
C VAL A 321 -6.70 -17.17 -10.84
N ARG A 322 -5.66 -17.93 -10.52
CA ARG A 322 -4.46 -18.01 -11.36
C ARG A 322 -4.65 -19.14 -12.38
N ALA A 323 -4.97 -18.75 -13.61
CA ALA A 323 -4.97 -19.66 -14.75
C ALA A 323 -3.54 -19.78 -15.32
N THR A 324 -3.15 -21.00 -15.71
CA THR A 324 -1.88 -21.25 -16.42
C THR A 324 -2.13 -21.34 -17.92
N ASP A 325 -1.06 -21.24 -18.71
CA ASP A 325 -1.14 -21.38 -20.17
C ASP A 325 -1.66 -22.78 -20.55
N GLU A 326 -1.29 -23.82 -19.81
CA GLU A 326 -1.78 -25.18 -20.01
C GLU A 326 -3.30 -25.27 -19.82
N PHE A 327 -3.84 -24.65 -18.77
CA PHE A 327 -5.28 -24.59 -18.56
C PHE A 327 -5.99 -23.85 -19.71
N MET A 328 -5.46 -22.69 -20.11
CA MET A 328 -6.04 -21.91 -21.20
C MET A 328 -6.04 -22.70 -22.52
N GLN A 329 -4.99 -23.47 -22.78
CA GLN A 329 -4.91 -24.34 -23.95
C GLN A 329 -5.88 -25.53 -23.88
N ALA A 330 -6.09 -26.12 -22.71
CA ALA A 330 -7.08 -27.18 -22.50
C ALA A 330 -8.50 -26.67 -22.81
N VAL A 331 -8.85 -25.47 -22.35
CA VAL A 331 -10.14 -24.83 -22.65
C VAL A 331 -10.34 -24.62 -24.16
N VAL A 332 -9.31 -24.18 -24.89
CA VAL A 332 -9.37 -24.04 -26.35
C VAL A 332 -9.60 -25.38 -27.05
N ASN A 333 -9.09 -26.46 -26.47
CA ASN A 333 -9.19 -27.81 -27.02
C ASN A 333 -10.41 -28.59 -26.50
N ASP A 334 -11.29 -27.97 -25.69
CA ASP A 334 -12.44 -28.62 -25.05
C ASP A 334 -12.03 -29.87 -24.22
N GLY A 335 -10.92 -29.76 -23.48
CA GLY A 335 -10.27 -30.87 -22.76
C GLY A 335 -10.21 -30.74 -21.25
#